data_AF-A0A804JM18-F1
#
_entry.id   AF-A0A804JM18-F1
#
_cell.length_a   1.000
_cell.length_b   1.000
_cell.length_c   1.000
_cell.angle_alpha   90.00
_cell.angle_beta   90.00
_cell.angle_gamma   90.00
#
_symmetry.space_group_name_H-M   'P 1'
#
loop_
_entity.id
_entity.type
_entity.pdbx_description
1 polymer ?
#
loop_
_entity_poly.entity_id
_entity_poly.type
_entity_poly.pdbx_seq_one_letter_code
_entity_poly.pdbx_strand_id
1 'polypeptide(L)'
;MGSGGQVDLEDVPSLDLLTEVLHRLKCASKPDKHLILIGPPRSGKGTRSRIIKDEYCLCHLATGDMLRAAVAAKTPLGIKIK
;
A
#
# COMPACT_ATOMS: atom_id res chain seq x y z
N MET A 1 -18.19 -8.50 -6.61
CA MET A 1 -17.75 -9.55 -7.55
C MET A 1 -16.30 -9.27 -7.91
N GLY A 2 -15.39 -9.48 -6.97
CA GLY A 2 -13.96 -9.45 -7.24
C GLY A 2 -13.54 -10.90 -7.43
N SER A 3 -13.24 -11.28 -8.67
CA SER A 3 -12.54 -12.51 -8.97
C SER A 3 -11.19 -12.49 -8.26
N GLY A 4 -11.14 -13.08 -7.06
CA GLY A 4 -9.89 -13.58 -6.52
C GLY A 4 -9.45 -14.68 -7.46
N GLY A 5 -8.66 -14.31 -8.47
CA GLY A 5 -7.95 -15.27 -9.30
C GLY A 5 -7.10 -16.09 -8.35
N GLN A 6 -7.49 -17.34 -8.16
CA GLN A 6 -6.66 -18.34 -7.53
C GLN A 6 -5.44 -18.47 -8.46
N VAL A 7 -4.33 -17.86 -8.06
CA VAL A 7 -3.05 -18.07 -8.74
C VAL A 7 -2.54 -19.39 -8.18
N ASP A 8 -2.72 -20.46 -8.94
CA ASP A 8 -2.17 -21.76 -8.58
C ASP A 8 -0.64 -21.67 -8.64
N LEU A 9 0.02 -22.05 -7.55
CA LEU A 9 1.45 -21.85 -7.34
C LEU A 9 2.31 -22.67 -8.33
N GLU A 10 1.70 -23.66 -8.98
CA GLU A 10 2.30 -24.56 -9.96
C GLU A 10 2.59 -23.86 -11.31
N ASP A 11 1.83 -22.81 -11.64
CA ASP A 11 1.99 -22.04 -12.89
C ASP A 11 3.01 -20.90 -12.76
N VAL A 12 3.55 -20.67 -11.55
CA VAL A 12 4.49 -19.58 -11.29
C VAL A 12 5.93 -20.07 -11.50
N PRO A 13 6.72 -19.42 -12.37
CA PRO A 13 8.13 -19.78 -12.55
C PRO A 13 8.90 -19.76 -11.24
N SER A 14 9.76 -20.76 -11.02
CA SER A 14 10.58 -20.86 -9.79
C SER A 14 11.43 -19.63 -9.53
N LEU A 15 11.84 -18.91 -10.58
CA LEU A 15 12.59 -17.65 -10.44
C LEU A 15 11.76 -16.53 -9.80
N ASP A 16 10.48 -16.44 -10.17
CA ASP A 16 9.56 -15.44 -9.62
C ASP A 16 9.21 -15.77 -8.16
N LEU A 17 9.02 -17.07 -7.87
CA LEU A 17 8.87 -17.55 -6.49
C LEU A 17 10.10 -17.22 -5.63
N LEU A 18 11.31 -17.51 -6.12
CA LEU A 18 12.54 -17.19 -5.41
C LEU A 18 12.70 -15.68 -5.22
N THR A 19 12.34 -14.87 -6.21
CA THR A 19 12.39 -13.41 -6.13
C THR A 19 11.46 -12.88 -5.05
N GLU A 20 10.23 -13.40 -4.97
CA GLU A 20 9.26 -13.04 -3.94
C GLU A 20 9.69 -13.51 -2.55
N VAL A 21 10.23 -14.74 -2.41
CA VAL A 21 10.79 -15.24 -1.15
C VAL A 21 11.94 -14.34 -0.68
N LEU A 22 12.86 -13.98 -1.57
CA LEU A 22 13.95 -13.06 -1.25
C LEU A 22 13.43 -11.67 -0.85
N HIS A 23 12.37 -11.18 -1.49
CA HIS A 23 11.75 -9.92 -1.11
C HIS A 23 11.19 -9.97 0.32
N ARG A 24 10.47 -11.05 0.68
CA ARG A 24 9.94 -11.25 2.04
C ARG A 24 11.02 -11.36 3.09
N LEU A 25 12.11 -12.09 2.81
CA LEU A 25 13.25 -12.19 3.74
C LEU A 25 13.91 -10.83 3.97
N LYS A 26 14.07 -10.02 2.91
CA LYS A 26 14.56 -8.64 3.02
C LYS A 26 13.62 -7.74 3.83
N CYS A 27 12.31 -7.96 3.77
CA CYS A 27 11.34 -7.23 4.59
C CYS A 27 11.42 -7.64 6.06
N ALA A 28 11.47 -8.95 6.34
CA ALA A 28 11.46 -9.50 7.70
C ALA A 28 12.68 -9.09 8.54
N SER A 29 13.82 -8.80 7.90
CA SER A 29 15.02 -8.34 8.59
C SER A 29 15.00 -6.86 8.99
N LYS A 30 14.00 -6.08 8.56
CA LYS A 30 13.94 -4.64 8.82
C LYS A 30 13.29 -4.36 10.19
N PRO A 31 13.76 -3.34 10.93
CA PRO A 31 13.15 -2.99 12.20
C PRO A 31 11.76 -2.37 11.99
N ASP A 32 10.84 -2.66 12.91
CA ASP A 32 9.51 -2.06 12.96
C ASP A 32 9.60 -0.55 13.18
N LYS A 33 8.83 0.22 12.40
CA LYS A 33 8.81 1.69 12.49
C LYS A 33 7.39 2.24 12.32
N HIS A 34 7.07 3.26 13.10
CA HIS A 34 5.88 4.09 12.93
C HIS A 34 6.30 5.49 12.48
N LEU A 35 5.95 5.87 11.25
CA LEU A 35 6.31 7.17 10.69
C LEU A 35 5.06 8.01 10.45
N ILE A 36 5.12 9.29 10.83
CA ILE A 36 4.10 10.29 10.52
C ILE A 36 4.72 11.34 9.60
N LEU A 37 4.15 11.49 8.41
CA LEU A 37 4.59 12.48 7.42
C LEU A 37 3.71 13.74 7.53
N ILE A 38 4.31 14.84 7.97
CA ILE A 38 3.62 16.13 8.18
C ILE A 38 4.11 17.14 7.13
N GLY A 39 3.21 18.00 6.65
CA GLY A 39 3.56 19.08 5.72
C GLY A 39 2.34 19.66 5.01
N PRO A 40 2.50 20.78 4.30
CA PRO A 40 1.41 21.45 3.59
C PRO A 40 0.80 20.56 2.48
N PRO A 41 -0.43 20.83 2.01
CA PRO A 41 -0.99 20.11 0.87
C PRO A 41 -0.04 20.18 -0.34
N ARG A 42 0.03 19.09 -1.12
CA ARG A 42 0.92 18.97 -2.30
C ARG A 42 2.43 19.00 -2.00
N SER A 43 2.86 18.93 -0.75
CA SER A 43 4.29 18.80 -0.37
C SER A 43 4.97 17.47 -0.74
N GLY A 44 4.33 16.62 -1.55
CA GLY A 44 4.90 15.33 -1.97
C GLY A 44 4.89 14.21 -0.94
N LYS A 45 4.19 14.35 0.20
CA LYS A 45 4.08 13.30 1.23
C LYS A 45 3.64 11.95 0.67
N GLY A 46 2.62 11.94 -0.20
CA GLY A 46 2.09 10.72 -0.82
C GLY A 46 3.07 10.05 -1.78
N THR A 47 3.93 10.84 -2.44
CA THR A 47 4.98 10.30 -3.31
C THR A 47 6.06 9.63 -2.47
N ARG A 48 6.51 10.31 -1.40
CA ARG A 48 7.57 9.78 -0.53
C ARG A 48 7.09 8.63 0.35
N SER A 49 5.83 8.64 0.76
CA SER A 49 5.23 7.57 1.55
C SER A 49 5.19 6.23 0.80
N ARG A 50 4.97 6.25 -0.52
CA ARG A 50 5.03 5.04 -1.37
C ARG A 50 6.43 4.45 -1.42
N ILE A 51 7.44 5.30 -1.59
CA ILE A 51 8.85 4.88 -1.59
C ILE A 51 9.21 4.24 -0.25
N ILE A 52 8.84 4.90 0.87
CA ILE A 52 9.08 4.38 2.23
C ILE A 52 8.34 3.06 2.45
N LYS A 53 7.10 2.94 1.96
CA LYS A 53 6.30 1.71 2.04
C LYS A 53 7.03 0.54 1.38
N ASP A 54 7.55 0.73 0.17
CA ASP A 54 8.21 -0.33 -0.59
C ASP A 54 9.62 -0.64 -0.03
N GLU A 55 10.35 0.40 0.43
CA GLU A 55 11.69 0.24 1.02
C GLU A 55 11.66 -0.39 2.41
N TYR A 56 10.64 -0.13 3.24
CA TYR A 56 10.56 -0.64 4.61
C TYR A 56 9.47 -1.70 4.81
N CYS A 57 8.73 -2.05 3.76
CA CYS A 57 7.63 -3.00 3.80
C CYS A 57 6.56 -2.62 4.85
N LEU A 58 6.32 -1.32 5.01
CA LEU A 58 5.40 -0.75 5.99
C LEU A 58 4.00 -0.56 5.43
N CYS A 59 2.99 -0.49 6.30
CA CYS A 59 1.64 -0.11 5.88
C CYS A 59 1.57 1.38 5.54
N HIS A 60 1.05 1.70 4.35
CA HIS A 60 0.78 3.08 3.95
C HIS A 60 -0.66 3.46 4.33
N LEU A 61 -0.82 4.24 5.40
CA LEU A 61 -2.12 4.76 5.83
C LEU A 61 -2.24 6.25 5.49
N ALA A 62 -3.01 6.57 4.44
CA ALA A 62 -3.28 7.94 4.02
C ALA A 62 -4.78 8.27 4.10
N THR A 63 -5.16 9.02 5.13
CA THR A 63 -6.56 9.47 5.35
C THR A 63 -7.11 10.23 4.14
N GLY A 64 -6.28 11.03 3.48
CA GLY A 64 -6.67 11.74 2.26
C GLY A 64 -7.04 10.82 1.10
N ASP A 65 -6.35 9.70 0.90
CA ASP A 65 -6.69 8.72 -0.14
C ASP A 65 -8.00 7.99 0.22
N MET A 66 -8.17 7.62 1.48
CA MET A 66 -9.39 6.98 1.99
C MET A 66 -10.61 7.89 1.81
N LEU A 67 -10.49 9.18 2.13
CA LEU A 67 -11.57 10.15 1.95
C LEU A 67 -11.88 10.36 0.47
N ARG A 68 -10.87 10.49 -0.41
CA ARG A 68 -11.07 10.59 -1.86
C ARG A 68 -11.80 9.36 -2.42
N ALA A 69 -11.42 8.16 -1.97
CA ALA A 69 -12.09 6.92 -2.35
C ALA A 69 -13.55 6.90 -1.85
N ALA A 70 -13.80 7.33 -0.62
CA ALA A 70 -15.14 7.41 -0.05
C ALA A 70 -16.07 8.40 -0.78
N VAL A 71 -15.52 9.54 -1.25
CA VAL A 71 -16.22 10.52 -2.10
C VAL A 71 -16.52 9.92 -3.48
N ALA A 72 -15.54 9.28 -4.12
CA ALA A 72 -15.71 8.64 -5.43
C ALA A 72 -16.76 7.52 -5.38
N ALA A 73 -16.76 6.74 -4.30
CA ALA A 73 -17.72 5.67 -4.04
C ALA A 73 -19.10 6.15 -3.56
N LYS A 74 -19.32 7.48 -3.43
CA LYS A 74 -20.58 8.09 -2.97
C LYS A 74 -21.11 7.49 -1.66
N THR A 75 -20.20 7.12 -0.76
CA THR A 75 -20.58 6.65 0.57
C THR A 75 -21.31 7.75 1.35
N PRO A 76 -22.12 7.43 2.38
CA PRO A 76 -22.78 8.46 3.20
C PRO A 76 -21.80 9.48 3.79
N LEU A 77 -20.59 9.04 4.15
CA LEU A 77 -19.50 9.91 4.58
C LEU A 77 -18.98 10.80 3.44
N GLY A 78 -18.73 10.22 2.27
CA GLY A 78 -18.25 10.95 1.09
C GLY A 78 -19.22 12.02 0.58
N ILE A 79 -20.53 11.80 0.72
CA ILE A 79 -21.55 12.79 0.36
C ILE A 79 -21.56 13.98 1.33
N LYS A 80 -21.37 13.74 2.64
CA LYS A 80 -21.29 14.81 3.66
C LYS A 80 -20.06 15.70 3.55
N ILE A 81 -19.00 15.21 2.90
CA ILE A 81 -17.72 15.92 2.75
C ILE A 81 -17.74 16.92 1.59
N LYS A 82 -18.71 16.80 0.68
CA LYS A 82 -18.88 17.71 -0.45
C LYS A 82 -19.57 19.00 -0.03
#